data_AF-A0A9E1KY96-F1
#
_entry.id   AF-A0A9E1KY96-F1
#
_cell.length_a   1.000
_cell.length_b   1.000
_cell.length_c   1.000
_cell.angle_alpha   90.00
_cell.angle_beta   90.00
_cell.angle_gamma   90.00
#
_symmetry.space_group_name_H-M   'P 1'
#
loop_
_entity.id
_entity.type
_entity.pdbx_description
1 polymer ?
#
loop_
_entity_poly.entity_id
_entity_poly.type
_entity_poly.pdbx_seq_one_letter_code
_entity_poly.pdbx_strand_id
1 'polypeptide(L)'
;MASTDKENDVPKDTGEKKSKQAGASLDSRVVEMINEAQKVPIPEKDDFWNIEGIINTKTKKKVFGIFNKKGISPDEINQLRKQAIQSPGNTRVIVNKLMKKHTQNPTLFMLSAICTHGMLMNSSNQKEMVNGLKTATKEATKALLSDGISIYNCENFLKIYFSLVERIKRSQIRAFDVVAHDPRLDRQKKSLTLSMRVCDLLGADKSKSLNVIALLKKKLKTTTYYTAILSYLDISNAGRLIEQGKPKEQSGIVTAGELIAYIYALLVAFARIPILVNTVNTVLEFLPSSNRVLYLRKVSVKSVINFTRYKIAALETDQKKMQNISRVILKENMAAIQKLDGQALYQAFETDPFFNVAFIAQLSFGLFTPDDQSKIIDTAIKAVETVIKRDMTKNHIFTEIAKTHTHRLTNLREGNAERV
;
A
#
# COMPACT_ATOMS: atom_id res chain seq x y z
N MET A 1 81.14 32.56 53.76
CA MET A 1 80.92 31.65 52.61
C MET A 1 79.53 31.06 52.84
N ALA A 2 78.45 31.49 52.16
CA ALA A 2 78.20 31.49 50.70
C ALA A 2 78.28 30.05 50.13
N SER A 3 77.36 29.52 49.30
CA SER A 3 76.13 30.06 48.65
C SER A 3 75.46 28.90 47.87
N THR A 4 74.17 28.83 47.50
CA THR A 4 72.99 29.75 47.56
C THR A 4 71.71 28.95 47.27
N ASP A 5 70.53 29.41 47.72
CA ASP A 5 69.22 29.08 47.11
C ASP A 5 68.34 30.32 47.03
N LYS A 6 67.67 30.54 45.89
CA LYS A 6 66.73 31.65 45.64
C LYS A 6 65.56 31.19 44.77
N GLU A 7 64.37 31.61 45.17
CA GLU A 7 63.10 31.48 44.44
C GLU A 7 63.02 32.42 43.20
N ASN A 8 61.88 32.33 42.50
CA ASN A 8 61.49 32.97 41.22
C ASN A 8 61.79 32.08 39.99
N ASP A 9 60.93 31.95 38.96
CA ASP A 9 59.75 32.74 38.57
C ASP A 9 58.55 31.87 38.14
N VAL A 10 57.33 32.39 38.29
CA VAL A 10 56.12 31.88 37.61
C VAL A 10 55.42 33.02 36.85
N PRO A 11 55.57 33.11 35.52
CA PRO A 11 54.73 33.96 34.69
C PRO A 11 53.35 33.32 34.48
N LYS A 12 52.28 34.07 34.74
CA LYS A 12 50.92 33.71 34.29
C LYS A 12 50.84 33.80 32.77
N ASP A 13 50.83 32.68 32.06
CA ASP A 13 50.42 32.65 30.66
C ASP A 13 48.89 32.55 30.56
N THR A 14 48.23 33.68 30.30
CA THR A 14 46.80 33.76 30.00
C THR A 14 46.50 33.29 28.58
N GLY A 15 46.79 32.03 28.31
CA GLY A 15 46.46 31.37 27.06
C GLY A 15 44.97 31.03 26.97
N GLU A 16 44.17 31.90 26.35
CA GLU A 16 42.84 31.53 25.82
C GLU A 16 43.01 30.36 24.82
N LYS A 17 42.92 29.11 25.31
CA LYS A 17 42.64 27.97 24.44
C LYS A 17 41.20 28.08 23.94
N LYS A 18 41.00 28.92 22.92
CA LYS A 18 39.91 28.79 21.96
C LYS A 18 39.93 27.37 21.45
N SER A 19 39.11 26.52 22.06
CA SER A 19 38.84 25.18 21.58
C SER A 19 38.20 25.34 20.21
N LYS A 20 39.02 25.20 19.16
CA LYS A 20 38.52 24.93 17.82
C LYS A 20 37.71 23.65 17.94
N GLN A 21 36.38 23.80 18.06
CA GLN A 21 35.45 22.73 17.77
C GLN A 21 35.63 22.43 16.28
N ALA A 22 36.60 21.57 15.98
CA ALA A 22 36.67 20.89 14.70
C ALA A 22 35.30 20.21 14.54
N GLY A 23 34.55 20.63 13.52
CA GLY A 23 33.24 20.08 13.23
C GLY A 23 33.38 18.61 12.90
N ALA A 24 33.26 17.76 13.92
CA ALA A 24 33.47 16.33 13.79
C ALA A 24 32.41 15.77 12.84
N SER A 25 32.83 15.50 11.61
CA SER A 25 32.01 14.90 10.56
C SER A 25 31.43 13.58 11.07
N LEU A 26 30.13 13.40 10.88
CA LEU A 26 29.43 12.17 11.23
C LEU A 26 30.04 10.98 10.49
N ASP A 27 30.15 9.83 11.17
CA ASP A 27 30.59 8.57 10.55
C ASP A 27 29.69 8.25 9.35
N SER A 28 30.31 8.06 8.18
CA SER A 28 29.61 7.77 6.93
C SER A 28 28.77 6.49 7.02
N ARG A 29 29.17 5.52 7.87
CA ARG A 29 28.40 4.29 8.13
C ARG A 29 27.10 4.57 8.89
N VAL A 30 27.13 5.50 9.83
CA VAL A 30 25.92 5.94 10.57
C VAL A 30 24.98 6.66 9.62
N VAL A 31 25.50 7.52 8.74
CA VAL A 31 24.71 8.20 7.70
C VAL A 31 24.10 7.21 6.70
N GLU A 32 24.86 6.22 6.21
CA GLU A 32 24.33 5.16 5.33
C GLU A 32 23.20 4.37 6.01
N MET A 33 23.40 3.97 7.27
CA MET A 33 22.40 3.23 8.06
C MET A 33 21.10 4.01 8.23
N ILE A 34 21.17 5.31 8.56
CA ILE A 34 20.00 6.18 8.69
C ILE A 34 19.27 6.28 7.34
N ASN A 35 20.00 6.54 6.26
CA ASN A 35 19.42 6.69 4.93
C ASN A 35 18.75 5.39 4.44
N GLU A 36 19.36 4.22 4.65
CA GLU A 36 18.72 2.94 4.30
C GLU A 36 17.51 2.62 5.18
N ALA A 37 17.54 2.95 6.47
CA ALA A 37 16.41 2.75 7.37
C ALA A 37 15.19 3.62 7.00
N GLN A 38 15.40 4.76 6.34
CA GLN A 38 14.33 5.65 5.88
C GLN A 38 13.64 5.20 4.59
N LYS A 39 14.21 4.26 3.83
CA LYS A 39 13.65 3.74 2.56
C LYS A 39 12.46 2.80 2.78
N VAL A 40 11.29 3.40 3.00
CA VAL A 40 9.98 2.71 3.08
C VAL A 40 9.43 2.35 1.69
N PRO A 41 8.60 1.30 1.55
CA PRO A 41 8.06 0.86 0.25
C PRO A 41 6.94 1.77 -0.25
N ILE A 42 7.32 2.93 -0.78
CA ILE A 42 6.43 3.96 -1.34
C ILE A 42 7.02 4.47 -2.67
N PRO A 43 6.33 4.27 -3.83
CA PRO A 43 6.85 4.69 -5.14
C PRO A 43 7.14 6.19 -5.26
N GLU A 44 6.35 7.02 -4.57
CA GLU A 44 6.52 8.48 -4.52
C GLU A 44 7.76 8.95 -3.72
N LYS A 45 8.55 8.04 -3.15
CA LYS A 45 9.74 8.35 -2.31
C LYS A 45 11.03 7.65 -2.72
N ASP A 46 10.94 6.54 -3.45
CA ASP A 46 12.08 5.71 -3.83
C ASP A 46 11.73 4.98 -5.14
N ASP A 47 12.42 5.35 -6.22
CA ASP A 47 12.22 4.83 -7.59
C ASP A 47 12.41 3.32 -7.69
N PHE A 48 13.05 2.67 -6.71
CA PHE A 48 13.08 1.21 -6.65
C PHE A 48 11.66 0.61 -6.65
N TRP A 49 10.67 1.33 -6.11
CA TRP A 49 9.26 0.91 -6.04
C TRP A 49 8.40 1.37 -7.21
N ASN A 50 8.96 2.12 -8.18
CA ASN A 50 8.33 2.32 -9.48
C ASN A 50 8.47 1.02 -10.28
N ILE A 51 7.45 0.16 -10.17
CA ILE A 51 7.44 -1.19 -10.72
C ILE A 51 6.56 -1.22 -11.97
N GLU A 52 7.19 -1.54 -13.10
CA GLU A 52 6.53 -1.78 -14.37
C GLU A 52 6.10 -3.25 -14.53
N GLY A 53 5.00 -3.44 -15.24
CA GLY A 53 4.51 -4.77 -15.61
C GLY A 53 5.46 -5.49 -16.57
N ILE A 54 5.17 -6.76 -16.82
CA ILE A 54 5.80 -7.53 -17.88
C ILE A 54 5.27 -6.99 -19.22
N ILE A 55 6.11 -6.26 -19.96
CA ILE A 55 5.76 -5.76 -21.28
C ILE A 55 5.57 -6.95 -22.24
N ASN A 56 4.34 -7.13 -22.73
CA ASN A 56 4.03 -8.02 -23.84
C ASN A 56 4.52 -7.39 -25.15
N THR A 57 5.82 -7.54 -25.45
CA THR A 57 6.39 -7.15 -26.75
C THR A 57 5.91 -8.09 -27.86
N LYS A 58 4.67 -7.90 -28.32
CA LYS A 58 4.07 -8.62 -29.45
C LYS A 58 3.57 -7.69 -30.56
N THR A 59 4.48 -6.92 -31.16
CA THR A 59 4.31 -6.32 -32.50
C THR A 59 5.65 -5.92 -33.15
N LYS A 60 6.56 -6.89 -33.31
CA LYS A 60 7.48 -6.85 -34.45
C LYS A 60 7.19 -8.04 -35.35
N LYS A 61 6.63 -7.75 -36.53
CA LYS A 61 6.52 -8.70 -37.64
C LYS A 61 7.92 -9.22 -37.97
N LYS A 62 8.22 -10.48 -37.64
CA LYS A 62 9.07 -11.33 -38.48
C LYS A 62 8.46 -12.73 -38.53
N VAL A 63 8.20 -13.15 -39.76
CA VAL A 63 7.89 -14.52 -40.17
C VAL A 63 9.15 -15.39 -39.95
N PHE A 64 8.97 -16.71 -40.01
CA PHE A 64 9.96 -17.81 -39.88
C PHE A 64 10.22 -18.34 -38.46
N GLY A 65 10.09 -19.67 -38.33
CA GLY A 65 10.54 -20.46 -37.18
C GLY A 65 9.45 -20.92 -36.23
N ILE A 66 8.83 -22.09 -36.50
CA ILE A 66 7.92 -22.75 -35.55
C ILE A 66 8.74 -23.37 -34.40
N PHE A 67 9.13 -22.54 -33.44
CA PHE A 67 9.45 -22.98 -32.09
C PHE A 67 8.39 -22.41 -31.14
N ASN A 68 7.21 -23.05 -31.14
CA ASN A 68 6.29 -22.95 -30.01
C ASN A 68 7.02 -23.51 -28.78
N LYS A 69 7.67 -22.64 -28.01
CA LYS A 69 8.18 -22.96 -26.67
C LYS A 69 7.03 -23.54 -25.88
N LYS A 70 7.03 -24.87 -25.65
CA LYS A 70 5.99 -25.56 -24.87
C LYS A 70 5.76 -24.79 -23.58
N GLY A 71 4.50 -24.48 -23.28
CA GLY A 71 4.14 -23.85 -22.02
C GLY A 71 4.52 -24.76 -20.85
N ILE A 72 4.75 -24.14 -19.69
CA ILE A 72 5.01 -24.87 -18.44
C ILE A 72 3.69 -25.55 -18.03
N SER A 73 3.70 -26.85 -17.74
CA SER A 73 2.47 -27.58 -17.45
C SER A 73 1.88 -27.16 -16.08
N PRO A 74 0.57 -27.28 -15.86
CA PRO A 74 -0.03 -27.04 -14.55
C PRO A 74 0.59 -27.91 -13.45
N ASP A 75 0.96 -29.15 -13.76
CA ASP A 75 1.59 -30.08 -12.82
C ASP A 75 3.02 -29.69 -12.47
N GLU A 76 3.81 -29.24 -13.44
CA GLU A 76 5.16 -28.70 -13.21
C GLU A 76 5.08 -27.44 -12.32
N ILE A 77 4.14 -26.53 -12.59
CA ILE A 77 3.88 -25.37 -11.72
C ILE A 77 3.46 -25.79 -10.31
N ASN A 78 2.60 -26.80 -10.17
CA ASN A 78 2.16 -27.30 -8.86
C ASN A 78 3.27 -28.02 -8.10
N GLN A 79 4.17 -28.72 -8.79
CA GLN A 79 5.38 -29.29 -8.20
C GLN A 79 6.32 -28.18 -7.72
N LEU A 80 6.58 -27.16 -8.54
CA LEU A 80 7.40 -26.00 -8.16
C LEU A 80 6.81 -25.25 -6.96
N ARG A 81 5.48 -25.08 -6.87
CA ARG A 81 4.80 -24.48 -5.70
C ARG A 81 5.03 -25.26 -4.40
N LYS A 82 5.06 -26.61 -4.45
CA LYS A 82 5.38 -27.46 -3.30
C LYS A 82 6.85 -27.36 -2.93
N GLN A 83 7.74 -27.47 -3.92
CA GLN A 83 9.18 -27.42 -3.72
C GLN A 83 9.66 -26.05 -3.22
N ALA A 84 9.04 -24.94 -3.66
CA ALA A 84 9.35 -23.58 -3.20
C ALA A 84 9.19 -23.39 -1.68
N ILE A 85 8.39 -24.23 -1.03
CA ILE A 85 8.22 -24.25 0.43
C ILE A 85 9.23 -25.22 1.08
N GLN A 86 9.48 -26.37 0.45
CA GLN A 86 10.29 -27.46 1.02
C GLN A 86 11.80 -27.30 0.83
N SER A 87 12.24 -26.81 -0.33
CA SER A 87 13.66 -26.65 -0.72
C SER A 87 13.90 -25.37 -1.54
N PRO A 88 13.53 -24.17 -1.00
CA PRO A 88 13.48 -22.91 -1.75
C PRO A 88 14.75 -22.57 -2.53
N GLY A 89 15.94 -22.86 -2.01
CA GLY A 89 17.20 -22.62 -2.72
C GLY A 89 17.32 -23.40 -4.03
N ASN A 90 17.04 -24.71 -3.99
CA ASN A 90 17.09 -25.58 -5.17
C ASN A 90 15.99 -25.20 -6.18
N THR A 91 14.77 -24.94 -5.69
CA THR A 91 13.65 -24.50 -6.54
C THR A 91 13.96 -23.16 -7.22
N ARG A 92 14.60 -22.21 -6.54
CA ARG A 92 14.99 -20.92 -7.14
C ARG A 92 15.92 -21.09 -8.33
N VAL A 93 16.85 -22.05 -8.30
CA VAL A 93 17.73 -22.36 -9.44
C VAL A 93 16.92 -22.86 -10.65
N ILE A 94 15.92 -23.71 -10.42
CA ILE A 94 15.03 -24.23 -11.47
C ILE A 94 14.15 -23.09 -12.03
N VAL A 95 13.51 -22.31 -11.14
CA VAL A 95 12.66 -21.17 -11.51
C VAL A 95 13.45 -20.13 -12.31
N ASN A 96 14.68 -19.79 -11.91
CA ASN A 96 15.53 -18.86 -12.65
C ASN A 96 15.91 -19.39 -14.05
N LYS A 97 16.14 -20.71 -14.21
CA LYS A 97 16.33 -21.34 -15.53
C LYS A 97 15.06 -21.27 -16.38
N LEU A 98 13.88 -21.45 -15.78
CA LEU A 98 12.59 -21.30 -16.46
C LEU A 98 12.29 -19.84 -16.83
N MET A 99 12.63 -18.87 -15.99
CA MET A 99 12.44 -17.43 -16.26
C MET A 99 13.26 -16.97 -17.47
N LYS A 100 14.46 -17.53 -17.68
CA LYS A 100 15.24 -17.28 -18.91
C LYS A 100 14.55 -17.83 -20.18
N LYS A 101 13.74 -18.89 -20.06
CA LYS A 101 12.98 -19.47 -21.18
C LYS A 101 11.63 -18.77 -21.40
N HIS A 102 10.95 -18.43 -20.31
CA HIS A 102 9.60 -17.89 -20.22
C HIS A 102 9.61 -16.54 -19.48
N THR A 103 10.35 -15.56 -20.03
CA THR A 103 10.60 -14.23 -19.44
C THR A 103 9.35 -13.42 -19.12
N GLN A 104 8.19 -13.81 -19.66
CA GLN A 104 6.90 -13.15 -19.49
C GLN A 104 5.92 -13.89 -18.57
N ASN A 105 6.30 -14.99 -17.93
CA ASN A 105 5.38 -15.77 -17.09
C ASN A 105 5.27 -15.20 -15.65
N PRO A 106 4.15 -14.59 -15.24
CA PRO A 106 4.00 -13.99 -13.90
C PRO A 106 4.10 -15.01 -12.76
N THR A 107 3.70 -16.26 -13.00
CA THR A 107 3.77 -17.32 -11.98
C THR A 107 5.22 -17.62 -11.60
N LEU A 108 6.16 -17.52 -12.54
CA LEU A 108 7.58 -17.71 -12.24
C LEU A 108 8.16 -16.56 -11.40
N PHE A 109 7.76 -15.31 -11.65
CA PHE A 109 8.15 -14.17 -10.80
C PHE A 109 7.64 -14.35 -9.36
N MET A 110 6.40 -14.80 -9.18
CA MET A 110 5.89 -15.09 -7.83
C MET A 110 6.61 -16.28 -7.18
N LEU A 111 6.92 -17.35 -7.94
CA LEU A 111 7.70 -18.48 -7.42
C LEU A 111 9.14 -18.06 -7.02
N SER A 112 9.80 -17.20 -7.80
CA SER A 112 11.12 -16.64 -7.44
C SER A 112 11.03 -15.81 -6.16
N ALA A 113 10.00 -14.98 -6.01
CA ALA A 113 9.75 -14.21 -4.80
C ALA A 113 9.54 -15.10 -3.56
N ILE A 114 8.72 -16.15 -3.68
CA ILE A 114 8.46 -17.14 -2.61
C ILE A 114 9.75 -17.87 -2.22
N CYS A 115 10.50 -18.37 -3.21
CA CYS A 115 11.78 -19.05 -2.95
C CYS A 115 12.77 -18.10 -2.27
N THR A 116 12.87 -16.86 -2.75
CA THR A 116 13.72 -15.83 -2.14
C THR A 116 13.32 -15.57 -0.70
N HIS A 117 12.03 -15.38 -0.41
CA HIS A 117 11.54 -15.21 0.96
C HIS A 117 11.87 -16.42 1.86
N GLY A 118 11.62 -17.64 1.38
CA GLY A 118 11.93 -18.87 2.11
C GLY A 118 13.42 -19.04 2.44
N MET A 119 14.32 -18.64 1.53
CA MET A 119 15.77 -18.61 1.81
C MET A 119 16.13 -17.61 2.92
N LEU A 120 15.52 -16.43 2.92
CA LEU A 120 15.87 -15.34 3.84
C LEU A 120 15.34 -15.54 5.26
N MET A 121 14.25 -16.30 5.43
CA MET A 121 13.71 -16.60 6.77
C MET A 121 14.70 -17.39 7.65
N ASN A 122 15.67 -18.08 7.04
CA ASN A 122 16.73 -18.81 7.72
C ASN A 122 18.07 -18.06 7.77
N SER A 123 18.16 -16.82 7.26
CA SER A 123 19.40 -16.04 7.25
C SER A 123 19.60 -15.20 8.51
N SER A 124 20.83 -15.22 9.04
CA SER A 124 21.28 -14.34 10.13
C SER A 124 21.74 -12.95 9.64
N ASN A 125 22.08 -12.79 8.35
CA ASN A 125 22.58 -11.53 7.80
C ASN A 125 21.44 -10.55 7.51
N GLN A 126 21.42 -9.44 8.25
CA GLN A 126 20.28 -8.53 8.26
C GLN A 126 20.25 -7.55 7.07
N LYS A 127 21.41 -7.13 6.54
CA LYS A 127 21.48 -6.24 5.35
C LYS A 127 21.06 -7.02 4.11
N GLU A 128 21.53 -8.27 3.98
CA GLU A 128 21.08 -9.20 2.95
C GLU A 128 19.60 -9.55 3.08
N MET A 129 19.10 -9.75 4.30
CA MET A 129 17.67 -10.01 4.55
C MET A 129 16.79 -8.86 4.06
N VAL A 130 17.09 -7.59 4.38
CA VAL A 130 16.31 -6.45 3.90
C VAL A 130 16.38 -6.34 2.38
N ASN A 131 17.57 -6.42 1.78
CA ASN A 131 17.73 -6.31 0.32
C ASN A 131 17.06 -7.47 -0.43
N GLY A 132 17.16 -8.69 0.08
CA GLY A 132 16.48 -9.85 -0.48
C GLY A 132 14.95 -9.73 -0.36
N LEU A 133 14.44 -9.20 0.75
CA LEU A 133 13.00 -8.91 0.92
C LEU A 133 12.53 -7.79 -0.01
N LYS A 134 13.35 -6.75 -0.26
CA LYS A 134 13.07 -5.72 -1.27
C LYS A 134 12.90 -6.35 -2.67
N THR A 135 13.84 -7.21 -3.08
CA THR A 135 13.79 -7.94 -4.36
C THR A 135 12.58 -8.88 -4.45
N ALA A 136 12.33 -9.70 -3.43
CA ALA A 136 11.17 -10.61 -3.40
C ALA A 136 9.84 -9.84 -3.49
N THR A 137 9.72 -8.72 -2.77
CA THR A 137 8.53 -7.85 -2.82
C THR A 137 8.34 -7.26 -4.22
N LYS A 138 9.42 -6.84 -4.88
CA LYS A 138 9.41 -6.30 -6.25
C LYS A 138 8.98 -7.35 -7.28
N GLU A 139 9.53 -8.56 -7.21
CA GLU A 139 9.14 -9.68 -8.09
C GLU A 139 7.68 -10.11 -7.86
N ALA A 140 7.23 -10.21 -6.61
CA ALA A 140 5.85 -10.54 -6.26
C ALA A 140 4.86 -9.46 -6.76
N THR A 141 5.22 -8.18 -6.63
CA THR A 141 4.43 -7.05 -7.18
C THR A 141 4.33 -7.15 -8.69
N LYS A 142 5.48 -7.37 -9.37
CA LYS A 142 5.54 -7.49 -10.83
C LYS A 142 4.69 -8.66 -11.34
N ALA A 143 4.66 -9.78 -10.62
CA ALA A 143 3.76 -10.89 -10.93
C ALA A 143 2.28 -10.49 -10.87
N LEU A 144 1.84 -9.82 -9.79
CA LEU A 144 0.45 -9.38 -9.64
C LEU A 144 0.03 -8.32 -10.68
N LEU A 145 0.92 -7.39 -11.00
CA LEU A 145 0.74 -6.36 -12.05
C LEU A 145 0.71 -6.94 -13.48
N SER A 146 1.13 -8.20 -13.65
CA SER A 146 1.26 -8.84 -14.95
C SER A 146 0.30 -10.02 -15.10
N ASP A 147 -0.97 -9.80 -14.75
CA ASP A 147 -2.05 -10.80 -14.81
C ASP A 147 -1.83 -12.04 -13.90
N GLY A 148 -1.00 -11.92 -12.87
CA GLY A 148 -0.71 -12.99 -11.92
C GLY A 148 -1.66 -13.05 -10.72
N ILE A 149 -2.89 -12.55 -10.82
CA ILE A 149 -3.81 -12.44 -9.67
C ILE A 149 -4.43 -13.82 -9.35
N SER A 150 -4.01 -14.43 -8.25
CA SER A 150 -4.66 -15.61 -7.64
C SER A 150 -4.63 -15.47 -6.13
N ILE A 151 -5.53 -16.11 -5.37
CA ILE A 151 -5.50 -16.01 -3.90
C ILE A 151 -4.15 -16.49 -3.34
N TYR A 152 -3.56 -17.54 -3.92
CA TYR A 152 -2.20 -18.01 -3.60
C TYR A 152 -1.14 -16.93 -3.81
N ASN A 153 -1.14 -16.26 -4.97
CA ASN A 153 -0.18 -15.20 -5.26
C ASN A 153 -0.42 -13.97 -4.35
N CYS A 154 -1.68 -13.61 -4.09
CA CYS A 154 -2.04 -12.51 -3.19
C CYS A 154 -1.60 -12.79 -1.75
N GLU A 155 -1.80 -13.99 -1.22
CA GLU A 155 -1.36 -14.34 0.13
C GLU A 155 0.16 -14.27 0.26
N ASN A 156 0.89 -14.86 -0.69
CA ASN A 156 2.35 -14.86 -0.66
C ASN A 156 2.91 -13.44 -0.80
N PHE A 157 2.36 -12.61 -1.67
CA PHE A 157 2.70 -11.19 -1.74
C PHE A 157 2.53 -10.50 -0.37
N LEU A 158 1.37 -10.65 0.30
CA LEU A 158 1.14 -10.01 1.60
C LEU A 158 2.13 -10.51 2.66
N LYS A 159 2.39 -11.83 2.71
CA LYS A 159 3.40 -12.41 3.63
C LYS A 159 4.79 -11.82 3.42
N ILE A 160 5.23 -11.68 2.17
CA ILE A 160 6.52 -11.12 1.79
C ILE A 160 6.57 -9.62 2.11
N TYR A 161 5.55 -8.85 1.71
CA TYR A 161 5.46 -7.41 1.94
C TYR A 161 5.47 -7.05 3.43
N PHE A 162 4.64 -7.70 4.26
CA PHE A 162 4.64 -7.42 5.70
C PHE A 162 5.92 -7.91 6.40
N SER A 163 6.57 -8.97 5.89
CA SER A 163 7.91 -9.33 6.35
C SER A 163 8.91 -8.20 6.08
N LEU A 164 8.88 -7.58 4.88
CA LEU A 164 9.71 -6.43 4.55
C LEU A 164 9.45 -5.24 5.49
N VAL A 165 8.18 -4.86 5.67
CA VAL A 165 7.78 -3.73 6.55
C VAL A 165 8.29 -3.96 7.99
N GLU A 166 8.11 -5.16 8.54
CA GLU A 166 8.63 -5.49 9.88
C GLU A 166 10.15 -5.43 9.97
N ARG A 167 10.90 -5.85 8.94
CA ARG A 167 12.36 -5.76 8.93
C ARG A 167 12.85 -4.32 8.77
N ILE A 168 12.18 -3.49 7.97
CA ILE A 168 12.44 -2.05 7.88
C ILE A 168 12.22 -1.39 9.25
N LYS A 169 11.10 -1.67 9.95
CA LYS A 169 10.84 -1.13 11.29
C LYS A 169 11.94 -1.50 12.29
N ARG A 170 12.43 -2.75 12.28
CA ARG A 170 13.58 -3.18 13.13
C ARG A 170 14.91 -2.54 12.75
N SER A 171 15.06 -2.08 11.50
CA SER A 171 16.21 -1.29 11.05
C SER A 171 16.10 0.16 11.55
N GLN A 172 14.89 0.73 11.47
CA GLN A 172 14.59 2.09 11.94
C GLN A 172 14.77 2.25 13.45
N ILE A 173 14.30 1.30 14.26
CA ILE A 173 14.49 1.33 15.73
C ILE A 173 15.99 1.44 16.06
N ARG A 174 16.83 0.59 15.45
CA ARG A 174 18.27 0.59 15.72
C ARG A 174 19.00 1.81 15.17
N ALA A 175 18.57 2.34 14.03
CA ALA A 175 19.05 3.63 13.56
C ALA A 175 18.63 4.77 14.51
N PHE A 176 17.46 4.66 15.15
CA PHE A 176 16.96 5.64 16.12
C PHE A 176 17.78 5.62 17.40
N ASP A 177 18.08 4.44 17.95
CA ASP A 177 18.89 4.27 19.17
C ASP A 177 20.27 4.95 19.05
N VAL A 178 20.89 4.87 17.87
CA VAL A 178 22.18 5.52 17.56
C VAL A 178 22.08 7.05 17.48
N VAL A 179 20.97 7.61 17.02
CA VAL A 179 20.79 9.08 16.90
C VAL A 179 20.07 9.72 18.09
N ALA A 180 19.49 8.93 18.98
CA ALA A 180 18.59 9.43 20.03
C ALA A 180 19.25 10.44 20.97
N HIS A 181 20.56 10.30 21.20
CA HIS A 181 21.33 11.01 22.22
C HIS A 181 22.32 12.05 21.66
N ASP A 182 22.45 12.19 20.33
CA ASP A 182 23.37 13.18 19.72
C ASP A 182 22.59 14.42 19.22
N PRO A 183 22.73 15.60 19.84
CA PRO A 183 22.03 16.82 19.43
C PRO A 183 22.34 17.26 17.99
N ARG A 184 23.48 16.84 17.42
CA ARG A 184 23.85 17.15 16.03
C ARG A 184 22.98 16.40 15.02
N LEU A 185 22.29 15.35 15.46
CA LEU A 185 21.46 14.47 14.64
C LEU A 185 19.95 14.71 14.82
N ASP A 186 19.55 15.80 15.49
CA ASP A 186 18.14 16.08 15.80
C ASP A 186 17.24 16.16 14.54
N ARG A 187 17.79 16.59 13.40
CA ARG A 187 17.10 16.58 12.10
C ARG A 187 16.86 15.16 11.60
N GLN A 188 17.88 14.30 11.66
CA GLN A 188 17.83 12.90 11.27
C GLN A 188 16.89 12.12 12.19
N LYS A 189 16.95 12.38 13.51
CA LYS A 189 16.04 11.85 14.53
C LYS A 189 14.58 12.17 14.21
N LYS A 190 14.24 13.45 13.97
CA LYS A 190 12.90 13.87 13.52
C LYS A 190 12.47 13.14 12.24
N SER A 191 13.28 13.18 11.20
CA SER A 191 12.99 12.53 9.91
C SER A 191 12.78 11.01 10.04
N LEU A 192 13.59 10.34 10.86
CA LEU A 192 13.46 8.92 11.16
C LEU A 192 12.19 8.62 11.96
N THR A 193 11.80 9.44 12.92
CA THR A 193 10.51 9.32 13.62
C THR A 193 9.31 9.41 12.66
N LEU A 194 9.35 10.31 11.67
CA LEU A 194 8.30 10.37 10.64
C LEU A 194 8.28 9.10 9.78
N SER A 195 9.45 8.63 9.32
CA SER A 195 9.57 7.39 8.55
C SER A 195 9.13 6.15 9.35
N MET A 196 9.37 6.14 10.67
CA MET A 196 8.86 5.12 11.60
C MET A 196 7.33 5.11 11.69
N ARG A 197 6.69 6.27 11.83
CA ARG A 197 5.22 6.38 11.85
C ARG A 197 4.60 5.95 10.52
N VAL A 198 5.24 6.27 9.41
CA VAL A 198 4.84 5.78 8.07
C VAL A 198 4.97 4.25 7.99
N CYS A 199 6.05 3.68 8.54
CA CYS A 199 6.22 2.22 8.60
C CYS A 199 5.13 1.55 9.46
N ASP A 200 4.75 2.16 10.59
CA ASP A 200 3.67 1.67 11.46
C ASP A 200 2.30 1.71 10.75
N LEU A 201 2.01 2.80 10.03
CA LEU A 201 0.80 2.91 9.19
C LEU A 201 0.73 1.79 8.15
N LEU A 202 1.84 1.49 7.47
CA LEU A 202 1.91 0.41 6.48
C LEU A 202 1.76 -0.98 7.13
N GLY A 203 2.28 -1.17 8.35
CA GLY A 203 2.15 -2.42 9.11
C GLY A 203 0.74 -2.67 9.67
N ALA A 204 0.02 -1.61 10.02
CA ALA A 204 -1.29 -1.69 10.69
C ALA A 204 -2.39 -2.41 9.87
N ASP A 205 -2.27 -2.43 8.55
CA ASP A 205 -3.25 -3.10 7.66
C ASP A 205 -2.92 -4.59 7.37
N LYS A 206 -1.93 -5.17 8.07
CA LYS A 206 -1.57 -6.60 7.98
C LYS A 206 -2.74 -7.54 8.27
N SER A 207 -3.39 -7.38 9.43
CA SER A 207 -4.48 -8.27 9.84
C SER A 207 -5.69 -8.14 8.91
N LYS A 208 -6.08 -6.91 8.55
CA LYS A 208 -7.20 -6.65 7.64
C LYS A 208 -6.99 -7.29 6.27
N SER A 209 -5.80 -7.10 5.67
CA SER A 209 -5.45 -7.66 4.37
C SER A 209 -5.42 -9.19 4.39
N LEU A 210 -4.85 -9.80 5.43
CA LEU A 210 -4.83 -11.26 5.58
C LEU A 210 -6.22 -11.85 5.89
N ASN A 211 -7.08 -11.14 6.62
CA ASN A 211 -8.45 -11.56 6.89
C ASN A 211 -9.31 -11.57 5.62
N VAL A 212 -9.11 -10.63 4.69
CA VAL A 212 -9.72 -10.68 3.35
C VAL A 212 -9.32 -11.96 2.62
N ILE A 213 -8.03 -12.29 2.60
CA ILE A 213 -7.55 -13.55 1.98
C ILE A 213 -8.16 -14.78 2.66
N ALA A 214 -8.23 -14.82 4.00
CA ALA A 214 -8.81 -15.94 4.74
C ALA A 214 -10.31 -16.13 4.43
N LEU A 215 -11.07 -15.03 4.30
CA LEU A 215 -12.48 -15.07 3.91
C LEU A 215 -12.67 -15.59 2.48
N LEU A 216 -11.84 -15.13 1.54
CA LEU A 216 -11.88 -15.57 0.15
C LEU A 216 -11.49 -17.05 0.02
N LYS A 217 -10.46 -17.51 0.76
CA LYS A 217 -10.11 -18.93 0.89
C LYS A 217 -11.28 -19.78 1.38
N LYS A 218 -12.01 -19.33 2.40
CA LYS A 218 -13.18 -20.07 2.94
C LYS A 218 -14.33 -20.18 1.91
N LYS A 219 -14.48 -19.19 1.03
CA LYS A 219 -15.49 -19.23 -0.05
C LYS A 219 -15.06 -20.12 -1.22
N LEU A 220 -13.80 -20.07 -1.63
CA LEU A 220 -13.24 -20.96 -2.65
C LEU A 220 -12.88 -22.32 -2.03
N LYS A 221 -13.91 -23.15 -1.79
CA LYS A 221 -13.86 -24.44 -1.09
C LYS A 221 -12.89 -25.50 -1.66
N THR A 222 -12.19 -25.25 -2.76
CA THR A 222 -11.25 -26.20 -3.38
C THR A 222 -9.86 -25.60 -3.59
N THR A 223 -8.83 -26.42 -3.39
CA THR A 223 -7.41 -26.03 -3.58
C THR A 223 -7.12 -25.60 -5.03
N THR A 224 -7.88 -26.11 -6.00
CA THR A 224 -7.79 -25.72 -7.41
C THR A 224 -8.06 -24.22 -7.58
N TYR A 225 -9.19 -23.74 -7.05
CA TYR A 225 -9.57 -22.33 -7.14
C TYR A 225 -8.65 -21.39 -6.36
N TYR A 226 -8.04 -21.88 -5.27
CA TYR A 226 -7.05 -21.11 -4.51
C TYR A 226 -5.81 -20.71 -5.34
N THR A 227 -5.41 -21.56 -6.31
CA THR A 227 -4.22 -21.34 -7.15
C THR A 227 -4.51 -20.92 -8.59
N ALA A 228 -5.79 -20.88 -8.97
CA ALA A 228 -6.26 -20.42 -10.26
C ALA A 228 -6.05 -18.91 -10.43
N ILE A 229 -5.64 -18.49 -11.63
CA ILE A 229 -5.52 -17.08 -11.98
C ILE A 229 -6.91 -16.54 -12.30
N LEU A 230 -7.22 -15.36 -11.75
CA LEU A 230 -8.39 -14.54 -12.04
C LEU A 230 -7.95 -13.52 -13.11
N SER A 231 -7.98 -13.91 -14.38
CA SER A 231 -7.30 -13.13 -15.43
C SER A 231 -8.00 -11.82 -15.72
N TYR A 232 -7.27 -10.82 -16.23
CA TYR A 232 -7.83 -9.54 -16.68
C TYR A 232 -8.95 -9.73 -17.72
N LEU A 233 -8.87 -10.79 -18.53
CA LEU A 233 -9.93 -11.19 -19.46
C LEU A 233 -11.18 -11.69 -18.74
N ASP A 234 -11.04 -12.55 -17.73
CA ASP A 234 -12.17 -13.03 -16.91
C ASP A 234 -12.85 -11.88 -16.16
N ILE A 235 -12.06 -10.93 -15.65
CA ILE A 235 -12.51 -9.72 -14.94
C ILE A 235 -13.31 -8.82 -15.88
N SER A 236 -12.80 -8.56 -17.08
CA SER A 236 -13.49 -7.77 -18.11
C SER A 236 -14.79 -8.44 -18.56
N ASN A 237 -14.75 -9.74 -18.82
CA ASN A 237 -15.93 -10.51 -19.19
C ASN A 237 -17.00 -10.52 -18.07
N ALA A 238 -16.61 -10.65 -16.80
CA ALA A 238 -17.54 -10.56 -15.67
C ALA A 238 -18.16 -9.16 -15.53
N GLY A 239 -17.38 -8.10 -15.79
CA GLY A 239 -17.89 -6.74 -15.87
C GLY A 239 -18.98 -6.58 -16.94
N ARG A 240 -18.71 -7.08 -18.16
CA ARG A 240 -19.67 -7.10 -19.27
C ARG A 240 -20.93 -7.93 -18.96
N LEU A 241 -20.79 -9.10 -18.32
CA LEU A 241 -21.92 -9.93 -17.92
C LEU A 241 -22.82 -9.24 -16.88
N ILE A 242 -22.24 -8.49 -15.94
CA ILE A 242 -23.01 -7.68 -14.99
C ILE A 242 -23.75 -6.53 -15.70
N GLU A 243 -23.16 -5.90 -16.71
CA GLU A 243 -23.84 -4.91 -17.55
C GLU A 243 -25.02 -5.48 -18.33
N GLN A 244 -24.90 -6.73 -18.79
CA GLN A 244 -25.97 -7.45 -19.47
C GLN A 244 -27.02 -8.08 -18.53
N GLY A 245 -26.99 -7.76 -17.22
CA GLY A 245 -27.94 -8.31 -16.25
C GLY A 245 -27.76 -9.81 -15.95
N LYS A 246 -26.58 -10.37 -16.26
CA LYS A 246 -26.26 -11.81 -16.18
C LYS A 246 -25.22 -12.14 -15.08
N PRO A 247 -25.39 -11.70 -13.80
CA PRO A 247 -24.38 -11.91 -12.76
C PRO A 247 -24.17 -13.38 -12.37
N LYS A 248 -25.09 -14.28 -12.74
CA LYS A 248 -25.02 -15.73 -12.47
C LYS A 248 -24.30 -16.53 -13.57
N GLU A 249 -23.99 -15.94 -14.72
CA GLU A 249 -23.22 -16.63 -15.76
C GLU A 249 -21.75 -16.80 -15.34
N GLN A 250 -21.09 -17.86 -15.83
CA GLN A 250 -19.70 -18.16 -15.50
C GLN A 250 -18.73 -17.17 -16.18
N SER A 251 -17.69 -16.78 -15.44
CA SER A 251 -16.53 -16.06 -15.97
C SER A 251 -15.27 -16.59 -15.29
N GLY A 252 -14.41 -17.26 -16.06
CA GLY A 252 -13.32 -18.05 -15.51
C GLY A 252 -13.84 -19.21 -14.65
N ILE A 253 -13.38 -19.27 -13.39
CA ILE A 253 -13.65 -20.38 -12.46
C ILE A 253 -14.91 -20.23 -11.59
N VAL A 254 -15.60 -19.09 -11.65
CA VAL A 254 -16.74 -18.74 -10.77
C VAL A 254 -17.81 -17.94 -11.54
N THR A 255 -18.92 -17.55 -10.90
CA THR A 255 -19.90 -16.65 -11.55
C THR A 255 -19.36 -15.22 -11.67
N ALA A 256 -19.87 -14.45 -12.62
CA ALA A 256 -19.49 -13.05 -12.82
C ALA A 256 -19.68 -12.19 -11.55
N GLY A 257 -20.79 -12.37 -10.84
CA GLY A 257 -21.08 -11.68 -9.59
C GLY A 257 -20.08 -12.02 -8.47
N GLU A 258 -19.69 -13.28 -8.35
CA GLU A 258 -18.65 -13.72 -7.42
C GLU A 258 -17.28 -13.18 -7.80
N LEU A 259 -16.89 -13.24 -9.07
CA LEU A 259 -15.59 -12.77 -9.54
C LEU A 259 -15.40 -11.29 -9.20
N ILE A 260 -16.37 -10.43 -9.52
CA ILE A 260 -16.28 -9.01 -9.18
C ILE A 260 -16.33 -8.78 -7.66
N ALA A 261 -17.05 -9.59 -6.89
CA ALA A 261 -17.00 -9.49 -5.43
C ALA A 261 -15.61 -9.85 -4.85
N TYR A 262 -14.95 -10.88 -5.40
CA TYR A 262 -13.61 -11.30 -4.98
C TYR A 262 -12.54 -10.29 -5.40
N ILE A 263 -12.59 -9.81 -6.64
CA ILE A 263 -11.70 -8.76 -7.13
C ILE A 263 -11.90 -7.47 -6.33
N TYR A 264 -13.13 -7.03 -6.08
CA TYR A 264 -13.39 -5.85 -5.26
C TYR A 264 -12.76 -5.97 -3.86
N ALA A 265 -12.92 -7.11 -3.19
CA ALA A 265 -12.30 -7.35 -1.88
C ALA A 265 -10.76 -7.31 -1.93
N LEU A 266 -10.15 -7.94 -2.94
CA LEU A 266 -8.69 -7.89 -3.16
C LEU A 266 -8.20 -6.46 -3.44
N LEU A 267 -8.88 -5.72 -4.31
CA LEU A 267 -8.52 -4.34 -4.66
C LEU A 267 -8.65 -3.39 -3.47
N VAL A 268 -9.68 -3.57 -2.63
CA VAL A 268 -9.81 -2.82 -1.37
C VAL A 268 -8.64 -3.10 -0.42
N ALA A 269 -8.17 -4.35 -0.32
CA ALA A 269 -6.96 -4.66 0.46
C ALA A 269 -5.70 -4.03 -0.16
N PHE A 270 -5.51 -4.19 -1.47
CA PHE A 270 -4.35 -3.70 -2.21
C PHE A 270 -4.26 -2.17 -2.29
N ALA A 271 -5.38 -1.46 -2.29
CA ALA A 271 -5.44 0.00 -2.28
C ALA A 271 -4.78 0.65 -1.04
N ARG A 272 -4.56 -0.12 0.04
CA ARG A 272 -3.85 0.32 1.25
C ARG A 272 -2.33 0.12 1.17
N ILE A 273 -1.84 -0.48 0.09
CA ILE A 273 -0.44 -0.87 -0.10
C ILE A 273 0.13 -0.02 -1.26
N PRO A 274 0.95 1.02 -1.00
CA PRO A 274 1.36 1.99 -2.03
C PRO A 274 2.01 1.38 -3.27
N ILE A 275 2.81 0.32 -3.11
CA ILE A 275 3.47 -0.36 -4.24
C ILE A 275 2.52 -1.15 -5.14
N LEU A 276 1.28 -1.39 -4.70
CA LEU A 276 0.24 -2.05 -5.51
C LEU A 276 -0.71 -1.07 -6.21
N VAL A 277 -0.54 0.25 -6.06
CA VAL A 277 -1.45 1.24 -6.66
C VAL A 277 -1.56 1.08 -8.19
N ASN A 278 -0.45 0.77 -8.87
CA ASN A 278 -0.46 0.49 -10.31
C ASN A 278 -1.28 -0.78 -10.62
N THR A 279 -1.07 -1.87 -9.88
CA THR A 279 -1.86 -3.11 -10.02
C THR A 279 -3.34 -2.85 -9.82
N VAL A 280 -3.70 -2.03 -8.83
CA VAL A 280 -5.10 -1.67 -8.57
C VAL A 280 -5.68 -0.89 -9.74
N ASN A 281 -5.00 0.17 -10.20
CA ASN A 281 -5.48 0.98 -11.31
C ASN A 281 -5.66 0.16 -12.60
N THR A 282 -4.68 -0.67 -12.97
CA THR A 282 -4.77 -1.56 -14.13
C THR A 282 -5.98 -2.51 -14.04
N VAL A 283 -6.26 -3.11 -12.88
CA VAL A 283 -7.46 -3.97 -12.75
C VAL A 283 -8.77 -3.16 -12.82
N LEU A 284 -8.79 -1.92 -12.30
CA LEU A 284 -9.96 -1.03 -12.40
C LEU A 284 -10.23 -0.56 -13.83
N GLU A 285 -9.27 -0.62 -14.76
CA GLU A 285 -9.46 -0.33 -16.18
C GLU A 285 -10.28 -1.43 -16.89
N PHE A 286 -10.11 -2.69 -16.49
CA PHE A 286 -10.87 -3.83 -17.08
C PHE A 286 -12.33 -3.90 -16.62
N LEU A 287 -12.69 -3.28 -15.50
CA LEU A 287 -14.09 -3.13 -15.11
C LEU A 287 -14.73 -2.00 -15.93
N PRO A 288 -15.95 -2.14 -16.48
CA PRO A 288 -16.62 -1.02 -17.12
C PRO A 288 -17.17 0.00 -16.11
N SER A 289 -17.40 1.24 -16.56
CA SER A 289 -17.86 2.37 -15.73
C SER A 289 -19.32 2.78 -16.00
N SER A 290 -19.98 2.14 -16.97
CA SER A 290 -21.36 2.37 -17.38
C SER A 290 -22.35 1.78 -16.36
N ASN A 291 -22.08 0.58 -15.84
CA ASN A 291 -22.82 0.04 -14.70
C ASN A 291 -22.58 0.83 -13.40
N ARG A 292 -23.68 1.22 -12.73
CA ARG A 292 -23.65 1.94 -11.44
C ARG A 292 -22.89 1.20 -10.33
N VAL A 293 -23.15 -0.09 -10.14
CA VAL A 293 -22.52 -0.90 -9.07
C VAL A 293 -21.01 -1.02 -9.29
N LEU A 294 -20.60 -1.24 -10.54
CA LEU A 294 -19.17 -1.32 -10.89
C LEU A 294 -18.49 0.04 -10.72
N TYR A 295 -19.12 1.13 -11.17
CA TYR A 295 -18.63 2.49 -10.97
C TYR A 295 -18.44 2.84 -9.49
N LEU A 296 -19.42 2.55 -8.62
CA LEU A 296 -19.32 2.83 -7.18
C LEU A 296 -18.18 2.04 -6.52
N ARG A 297 -18.02 0.76 -6.89
CA ARG A 297 -16.88 -0.06 -6.43
C ARG A 297 -15.53 0.52 -6.88
N LYS A 298 -15.41 1.08 -8.09
CA LYS A 298 -14.20 1.82 -8.50
C LYS A 298 -13.93 3.03 -7.62
N VAL A 299 -14.96 3.83 -7.32
CA VAL A 299 -14.82 5.05 -6.49
C VAL A 299 -14.44 4.71 -5.05
N SER A 300 -15.01 3.64 -4.46
CA SER A 300 -14.61 3.17 -3.13
C SER A 300 -13.13 2.73 -3.10
N VAL A 301 -12.69 1.89 -4.05
CA VAL A 301 -11.28 1.46 -4.15
C VAL A 301 -10.33 2.65 -4.31
N LYS A 302 -10.64 3.60 -5.20
CA LYS A 302 -9.85 4.84 -5.38
C LYS A 302 -9.81 5.69 -4.11
N SER A 303 -10.93 5.81 -3.40
CA SER A 303 -10.98 6.54 -2.13
C SER A 303 -10.07 5.90 -1.08
N VAL A 304 -9.97 4.57 -1.02
CA VAL A 304 -9.00 3.89 -0.14
C VAL A 304 -7.54 4.23 -0.49
N ILE A 305 -7.18 4.33 -1.79
CA ILE A 305 -5.86 4.80 -2.22
C ILE A 305 -5.63 6.24 -1.73
N ASN A 306 -6.59 7.13 -1.97
CA ASN A 306 -6.48 8.54 -1.63
C ASN A 306 -6.41 8.77 -0.11
N PHE A 307 -7.19 8.06 0.71
CA PHE A 307 -7.06 8.13 2.17
C PHE A 307 -5.73 7.57 2.69
N THR A 308 -5.17 6.55 2.03
CA THR A 308 -3.83 6.04 2.37
C THR A 308 -2.76 7.09 2.09
N ARG A 309 -2.81 7.73 0.91
CA ARG A 309 -1.95 8.87 0.55
C ARG A 309 -2.14 10.07 1.49
N TYR A 310 -3.37 10.38 1.89
CA TYR A 310 -3.69 11.46 2.82
C TYR A 310 -3.02 11.22 4.18
N LYS A 311 -3.14 10.01 4.74
CA LYS A 311 -2.51 9.65 6.01
C LYS A 311 -0.98 9.73 5.94
N ILE A 312 -0.38 9.31 4.83
CA ILE A 312 1.07 9.46 4.61
C ILE A 312 1.44 10.96 4.60
N ALA A 313 0.73 11.80 3.82
CA ALA A 313 0.99 13.24 3.76
C ALA A 313 0.78 13.94 5.12
N ALA A 314 -0.22 13.53 5.90
CA ALA A 314 -0.48 14.03 7.25
C ALA A 314 0.66 13.68 8.22
N LEU A 315 1.17 12.44 8.18
CA LEU A 315 2.36 12.04 8.94
C LEU A 315 3.63 12.79 8.52
N GLU A 316 3.67 13.32 7.30
CA GLU A 316 4.76 14.14 6.77
C GLU A 316 4.54 15.65 6.93
N THR A 317 3.41 16.07 7.50
CA THR A 317 2.97 17.47 7.64
C THR A 317 2.85 18.24 6.31
N ASP A 318 2.69 17.53 5.19
CA ASP A 318 2.54 18.13 3.85
C ASP A 318 1.11 18.62 3.61
N GLN A 319 0.79 19.80 4.14
CA GLN A 319 -0.52 20.44 4.03
C GLN A 319 -0.96 20.63 2.57
N LYS A 320 -0.05 20.95 1.64
CA LYS A 320 -0.38 21.15 0.22
C LYS A 320 -0.84 19.85 -0.44
N LYS A 321 -0.15 18.74 -0.15
CA LYS A 321 -0.55 17.41 -0.61
C LYS A 321 -1.84 16.95 0.06
N MET A 322 -2.04 17.22 1.36
CA MET A 322 -3.30 16.95 2.07
C MET A 322 -4.49 17.70 1.44
N GLN A 323 -4.35 19.01 1.17
CA GLN A 323 -5.37 19.82 0.47
C GLN A 323 -5.70 19.25 -0.93
N ASN A 324 -4.68 18.95 -1.74
CA ASN A 324 -4.86 18.42 -3.09
C ASN A 324 -5.60 17.07 -3.07
N ILE A 325 -5.18 16.15 -2.20
CA ILE A 325 -5.84 14.85 -2.04
C ILE A 325 -7.28 15.03 -1.54
N SER A 326 -7.52 15.97 -0.62
CA SER A 326 -8.87 16.26 -0.12
C SER A 326 -9.80 16.76 -1.24
N ARG A 327 -9.32 17.67 -2.10
CA ARG A 327 -10.09 18.13 -3.28
C ARG A 327 -10.39 16.98 -4.25
N VAL A 328 -9.48 16.02 -4.43
CA VAL A 328 -9.72 14.81 -5.24
C VAL A 328 -10.79 13.91 -4.62
N ILE A 329 -10.69 13.60 -3.31
CA ILE A 329 -11.66 12.76 -2.60
C ILE A 329 -13.05 13.40 -2.67
N LEU A 330 -13.17 14.70 -2.38
CA LEU A 330 -14.43 15.44 -2.47
C LEU A 330 -15.01 15.37 -3.89
N LYS A 331 -14.22 15.66 -4.93
CA LYS A 331 -14.68 15.64 -6.32
C LYS A 331 -15.16 14.26 -6.78
N GLU A 332 -14.38 13.20 -6.54
CA GLU A 332 -14.74 11.84 -6.98
C GLU A 332 -15.97 11.30 -6.23
N ASN A 333 -16.08 11.55 -4.92
CA ASN A 333 -17.19 11.03 -4.12
C ASN A 333 -18.48 11.85 -4.31
N MET A 334 -18.41 13.18 -4.49
CA MET A 334 -19.60 13.98 -4.84
C MET A 334 -20.18 13.60 -6.21
N ALA A 335 -19.35 13.30 -7.20
CA ALA A 335 -19.81 12.78 -8.49
C ALA A 335 -20.47 11.39 -8.36
N ALA A 336 -20.04 10.57 -7.39
CA ALA A 336 -20.69 9.29 -7.08
C ALA A 336 -22.02 9.44 -6.35
N ILE A 337 -22.13 10.40 -5.42
CA ILE A 337 -23.39 10.77 -4.74
C ILE A 337 -24.44 11.21 -5.77
N GLN A 338 -24.07 12.04 -6.75
CA GLN A 338 -24.97 12.46 -7.82
C GLN A 338 -25.52 11.29 -8.65
N LYS A 339 -24.73 10.23 -8.89
CA LYS A 339 -25.19 9.00 -9.58
C LYS A 339 -26.06 8.07 -8.70
N LEU A 340 -26.20 8.39 -7.41
CA LEU A 340 -27.03 7.67 -6.44
C LEU A 340 -28.30 8.45 -6.08
N ASP A 341 -28.61 9.54 -6.78
CA ASP A 341 -29.72 10.39 -6.37
C ASP A 341 -31.09 9.69 -6.47
N GLY A 342 -31.95 9.94 -5.48
CA GLY A 342 -33.23 9.26 -5.28
C GLY A 342 -33.16 7.74 -4.97
N GLN A 343 -31.98 7.12 -4.89
CA GLN A 343 -31.86 5.66 -4.73
C GLN A 343 -31.78 5.22 -3.26
N ALA A 344 -32.44 4.11 -2.93
CA ALA A 344 -32.25 3.40 -1.66
C ALA A 344 -30.83 2.80 -1.55
N LEU A 345 -30.30 2.74 -0.33
CA LEU A 345 -28.93 2.32 -0.01
C LEU A 345 -28.97 1.02 0.79
N TYR A 346 -28.32 -0.04 0.27
CA TYR A 346 -28.36 -1.39 0.84
C TYR A 346 -26.97 -1.96 1.14
N GLN A 347 -25.93 -1.53 0.43
CA GLN A 347 -24.59 -2.10 0.50
C GLN A 347 -23.54 -1.04 0.83
N ALA A 348 -22.48 -1.41 1.56
CA ALA A 348 -21.49 -0.45 2.08
C ALA A 348 -20.85 0.42 0.98
N PHE A 349 -20.55 -0.12 -0.21
CA PHE A 349 -19.99 0.68 -1.31
C PHE A 349 -20.96 1.72 -1.91
N GLU A 350 -22.25 1.65 -1.56
CA GLU A 350 -23.26 2.65 -1.94
C GLU A 350 -23.29 3.79 -0.92
N THR A 351 -22.96 3.53 0.35
CA THR A 351 -22.84 4.57 1.39
C THR A 351 -21.44 5.15 1.54
N ASP A 352 -20.39 4.41 1.11
CA ASP A 352 -18.99 4.85 1.09
C ASP A 352 -18.82 6.30 0.58
N PRO A 353 -19.42 6.75 -0.55
CA PRO A 353 -19.23 8.11 -1.04
C PRO A 353 -19.64 9.20 -0.06
N PHE A 354 -20.78 9.01 0.63
CA PHE A 354 -21.30 9.97 1.61
C PHE A 354 -20.40 10.03 2.85
N PHE A 355 -19.97 8.87 3.36
CA PHE A 355 -19.06 8.80 4.50
C PHE A 355 -17.65 9.30 4.16
N ASN A 356 -17.16 9.09 2.93
CA ASN A 356 -15.88 9.60 2.47
C ASN A 356 -15.86 11.14 2.44
N VAL A 357 -16.94 11.78 1.97
CA VAL A 357 -17.09 13.24 2.02
C VAL A 357 -17.13 13.76 3.46
N ALA A 358 -17.88 13.10 4.35
CA ALA A 358 -17.94 13.47 5.76
C ALA A 358 -16.60 13.28 6.49
N PHE A 359 -15.90 12.19 6.22
CA PHE A 359 -14.64 11.88 6.88
C PHE A 359 -13.51 12.79 6.40
N ILE A 360 -13.43 13.12 5.11
CA ILE A 360 -12.44 14.08 4.63
C ILE A 360 -12.76 15.51 5.09
N ALA A 361 -14.03 15.91 5.20
CA ALA A 361 -14.42 17.21 5.77
C ALA A 361 -13.96 17.37 7.23
N GLN A 362 -14.05 16.30 8.04
CA GLN A 362 -13.51 16.26 9.40
C GLN A 362 -11.98 16.30 9.42
N LEU A 363 -11.32 15.43 8.65
CA LEU A 363 -9.85 15.32 8.65
C LEU A 363 -9.13 16.54 8.08
N SER A 364 -9.75 17.26 7.14
CA SER A 364 -9.17 18.43 6.47
C SER A 364 -9.54 19.76 7.12
N PHE A 365 -10.18 19.73 8.29
CA PHE A 365 -10.58 20.94 9.00
C PHE A 365 -9.39 21.87 9.27
N GLY A 366 -9.49 23.12 8.84
CA GLY A 366 -8.42 24.11 8.97
C GLY A 366 -7.31 24.00 7.91
N LEU A 367 -7.42 23.09 6.94
CA LEU A 367 -6.54 23.09 5.74
C LEU A 367 -7.04 24.04 4.65
N PHE A 368 -8.31 24.42 4.66
CA PHE A 368 -8.94 25.28 3.65
C PHE A 368 -9.18 26.70 4.18
N THR A 369 -9.49 27.65 3.28
CA THR A 369 -9.99 28.96 3.69
C THR A 369 -11.32 28.79 4.45
N PRO A 370 -11.69 29.72 5.37
CA PRO A 370 -12.93 29.60 6.13
C PRO A 370 -14.17 29.37 5.26
N ASP A 371 -14.28 30.09 4.14
CA ASP A 371 -15.39 29.96 3.19
C ASP A 371 -15.43 28.61 2.48
N ASP A 372 -14.28 28.08 2.02
CA ASP A 372 -14.20 26.74 1.43
C ASP A 372 -14.53 25.68 2.49
N GLN A 373 -14.03 25.86 3.72
CA GLN A 373 -14.24 24.94 4.83
C GLN A 373 -15.72 24.85 5.23
N SER A 374 -16.43 25.98 5.33
CA SER A 374 -17.88 25.99 5.62
C SER A 374 -18.65 25.25 4.52
N LYS A 375 -18.39 25.56 3.24
CA LYS A 375 -19.03 24.88 2.11
C LYS A 375 -18.78 23.36 2.11
N ILE A 376 -17.56 22.93 2.47
CA ILE A 376 -17.21 21.52 2.60
C ILE A 376 -18.00 20.85 3.73
N ILE A 377 -18.10 21.49 4.90
CA ILE A 377 -18.85 20.97 6.06
C ILE A 377 -20.35 20.89 5.76
N ASP A 378 -20.95 21.95 5.20
CA ASP A 378 -22.38 21.97 4.86
C ASP A 378 -22.73 20.92 3.79
N THR A 379 -21.83 20.71 2.82
CA THR A 379 -21.97 19.64 1.82
C THR A 379 -21.88 18.26 2.47
N ALA A 380 -20.96 18.07 3.41
CA ALA A 380 -20.79 16.84 4.15
C ALA A 380 -21.99 16.50 5.03
N ILE A 381 -22.57 17.49 5.75
CA ILE A 381 -23.78 17.33 6.56
C ILE A 381 -24.95 16.86 5.67
N LYS A 382 -25.21 17.56 4.56
CA LYS A 382 -26.26 17.19 3.60
C LYS A 382 -26.05 15.78 3.03
N ALA A 383 -24.81 15.37 2.80
CA ALA A 383 -24.48 14.02 2.36
C ALA A 383 -24.85 12.95 3.41
N VAL A 384 -24.47 13.10 4.69
CA VAL A 384 -24.80 12.10 5.71
C VAL A 384 -26.28 12.11 6.11
N GLU A 385 -26.96 13.26 6.11
CA GLU A 385 -28.42 13.33 6.25
C GLU A 385 -29.17 12.59 5.13
N THR A 386 -28.58 12.56 3.93
CA THR A 386 -29.12 11.79 2.80
C THR A 386 -29.03 10.28 3.06
N VAL A 387 -28.00 9.81 3.75
CA VAL A 387 -27.89 8.40 4.17
C VAL A 387 -28.98 8.05 5.18
N ILE A 388 -29.20 8.88 6.21
CA ILE A 388 -30.26 8.67 7.22
C ILE A 388 -31.63 8.47 6.57
N LYS A 389 -31.93 9.21 5.49
CA LYS A 389 -33.21 9.15 4.78
C LYS A 389 -33.34 7.99 3.77
N ARG A 390 -32.23 7.33 3.40
CA ARG A 390 -32.17 6.34 2.30
C ARG A 390 -31.61 4.98 2.72
N ASP A 391 -31.22 4.80 3.97
CA ASP A 391 -30.68 3.57 4.53
C ASP A 391 -31.77 2.50 4.70
N MET A 392 -31.77 1.53 3.78
CA MET A 392 -32.68 0.38 3.77
C MET A 392 -32.00 -0.91 4.28
N THR A 393 -30.90 -0.79 5.02
CA THR A 393 -30.26 -1.96 5.64
C THR A 393 -31.08 -2.52 6.80
N LYS A 394 -30.92 -3.83 7.04
CA LYS A 394 -31.47 -4.46 8.25
C LYS A 394 -30.86 -3.78 9.48
N ASN A 395 -31.73 -3.29 10.37
CA ASN A 395 -31.41 -2.53 11.58
C ASN A 395 -30.83 -1.10 11.32
N HIS A 396 -30.95 -0.56 10.11
CA HIS A 396 -30.47 0.79 9.75
C HIS A 396 -29.02 1.09 10.20
N ILE A 397 -28.11 0.16 9.88
CA ILE A 397 -26.72 0.21 10.38
C ILE A 397 -25.93 1.42 9.88
N PHE A 398 -26.34 2.05 8.77
CA PHE A 398 -25.69 3.25 8.24
C PHE A 398 -26.25 4.52 8.87
N THR A 399 -27.49 4.50 9.35
CA THR A 399 -28.16 5.62 10.02
C THR A 399 -27.43 6.05 11.30
N GLU A 400 -27.02 5.10 12.15
CA GLU A 400 -26.28 5.42 13.39
C GLU A 400 -24.87 5.98 13.11
N ILE A 401 -24.21 5.46 12.08
CA ILE A 401 -22.92 5.99 11.62
C ILE A 401 -23.11 7.41 11.07
N ALA A 402 -24.16 7.65 10.28
CA ALA A 402 -24.49 8.95 9.73
C ALA A 402 -24.82 9.99 10.81
N LYS A 403 -25.67 9.66 11.79
CA LYS A 403 -25.94 10.52 12.97
C LYS A 403 -24.65 10.93 13.69
N THR A 404 -23.73 9.99 13.88
CA THR A 404 -22.42 10.24 14.51
C THR A 404 -21.58 11.24 13.70
N HIS A 405 -21.58 11.11 12.37
CA HIS A 405 -20.90 12.08 11.50
C HIS A 405 -21.61 13.45 11.48
N THR A 406 -22.94 13.51 11.45
CA THR A 406 -23.72 14.76 11.51
C THR A 406 -23.40 15.55 12.77
N HIS A 407 -23.41 14.92 13.94
CA HIS A 407 -23.11 15.59 15.21
C HIS A 407 -21.68 16.17 15.20
N ARG A 408 -20.67 15.39 14.81
CA ARG A 408 -19.28 15.87 14.71
C ARG A 408 -19.10 17.03 13.73
N LEU A 409 -19.75 16.98 12.57
CA LEU A 409 -19.69 18.04 11.56
C LEU A 409 -20.41 19.31 12.03
N THR A 410 -21.51 19.17 12.77
CA THR A 410 -22.26 20.29 13.36
C THR A 410 -21.40 21.00 14.41
N ASN A 411 -20.76 20.27 15.33
CA ASN A 411 -19.86 20.84 16.33
C ASN A 411 -18.66 21.57 15.67
N LEU A 412 -18.11 21.04 14.58
CA LEU A 412 -17.05 21.70 13.79
C LEU A 412 -17.54 23.00 13.11
N ARG A 413 -18.78 23.00 12.59
CA ARG A 413 -19.39 24.19 11.96
C ARG A 413 -19.63 25.31 12.97
N GLU A 414 -20.02 24.96 14.19
CA GLU A 414 -20.36 25.91 15.26
C GLU A 414 -19.13 26.41 16.05
N GLY A 415 -17.93 25.92 15.73
CA GLY A 415 -16.69 26.27 16.46
C GLY A 415 -16.57 25.59 17.83
N ASN A 416 -17.49 24.69 18.18
CA ASN A 416 -17.60 23.99 19.46
C ASN A 416 -16.64 22.78 19.59
N ALA A 417 -15.59 22.70 18.78
CA ALA A 417 -14.75 21.51 18.63
C ALA A 417 -13.28 21.77 18.95
N GLU A 418 -12.73 20.97 19.87
CA GLU A 418 -11.28 20.82 20.03
C GLU A 418 -10.68 20.17 18.76
N ARG A 419 -9.44 20.54 18.42
CA ARG A 419 -8.73 19.98 17.27
C ARG A 419 -8.32 18.52 17.56
N VAL A 420 -8.69 17.60 16.68
CA VAL A 420 -8.37 16.16 16.72
C VAL A 420 -7.00 15.87 16.12
#